data_AF-A0A7W6CL84-F1
#
_entry.id   AF-A0A7W6CL84-F1
#
_cell.length_a   1.000
_cell.length_b   1.000
_cell.length_c   1.000
_cell.angle_alpha   90.00
_cell.angle_beta   90.00
_cell.angle_gamma   90.00
#
_symmetry.space_group_name_H-M   'P 1'
#
loop_
_entity.id
_entity.type
_entity.pdbx_description
1 polymer ?
#
loop_
_entity_poly.entity_id
_entity_poly.type
_entity_poly.pdbx_seq_one_letter_code
_entity_poly.pdbx_strand_id
1 'polypeptide(L)'
;MEFPDGLLNLYLTDIGEPSENQLRIVVAEGLLGEPTQIAIDGIDLGEGRPILVTDESRSFELRWDNYVAYAVRNESFWKAEGDELPRGKMLERRSNSAFFRYVSATTFADDEYPGTLEHWSLTTLNHCVDVVSVWKRGGLVFGQGHIHKSLPHRRLFLCVELLRRKSFQRQWG
;
A
#
# COMPACT_ATOMS: atom_id res chain seq x y z
N MET A 1 5.91 -6.70 -16.56
CA MET A 1 4.44 -6.71 -16.43
C MET A 1 4.05 -5.41 -15.80
N GLU A 2 3.06 -4.72 -16.35
CA GLU A 2 2.59 -3.43 -15.84
C GLU A 2 1.55 -3.63 -14.73
N PHE A 3 1.43 -2.67 -13.83
CA PHE A 3 0.37 -2.65 -12.83
C PHE A 3 -0.99 -2.55 -13.55
N PRO A 4 -2.01 -3.32 -13.14
CA PRO A 4 -3.26 -3.37 -13.88
C PRO A 4 -3.94 -2.01 -13.95
N ASP A 5 -4.42 -1.66 -15.14
CA ASP A 5 -5.23 -0.49 -15.36
C ASP A 5 -6.68 -0.70 -14.86
N GLY A 6 -7.31 0.39 -14.42
CA GLY A 6 -8.71 0.43 -14.01
C GLY A 6 -8.93 0.39 -12.48
N LEU A 7 -10.19 0.19 -12.10
CA LEU A 7 -10.61 0.09 -10.71
C LEU A 7 -10.66 -1.37 -10.28
N LEU A 8 -9.79 -1.74 -9.34
CA LEU A 8 -9.74 -3.07 -8.74
C LEU A 8 -10.03 -2.98 -7.24
N ASN A 9 -10.62 -4.05 -6.71
CA ASN A 9 -10.65 -4.27 -5.27
C ASN A 9 -9.25 -4.72 -4.85
N LEU A 10 -8.48 -3.86 -4.19
CA LEU A 10 -7.15 -4.20 -3.70
C LEU A 10 -7.11 -4.12 -2.18
N TYR A 11 -6.41 -5.06 -1.56
CA TYR A 11 -5.99 -4.99 -0.17
C TYR A 11 -4.48 -4.77 -0.10
N LEU A 12 -4.05 -3.84 0.74
CA LEU A 12 -2.65 -3.79 1.20
C LEU A 12 -2.40 -4.99 2.11
N THR A 13 -1.53 -5.90 1.69
CA THR A 13 -1.25 -7.16 2.41
C THR A 13 0.09 -7.13 3.14
N ASP A 14 1.05 -6.34 2.64
CA ASP A 14 2.36 -6.20 3.27
C ASP A 14 2.97 -4.85 2.88
N ILE A 15 3.71 -4.25 3.80
CA ILE A 15 4.46 -3.01 3.59
C ILE A 15 5.68 -3.00 4.49
N GLY A 16 6.82 -2.59 3.97
CA GLY A 16 8.02 -2.43 4.76
C GLY A 16 9.21 -1.95 3.97
N GLU A 17 10.32 -1.79 4.69
CA GLU A 17 11.58 -1.31 4.16
C GLU A 17 12.57 -2.49 4.07
N PRO A 18 12.76 -3.09 2.88
CA PRO A 18 13.66 -4.24 2.73
C PRO A 18 15.13 -3.87 2.91
N SER A 19 15.47 -2.58 2.77
CA SER A 19 16.79 -1.98 2.97
C SER A 19 16.61 -0.50 3.30
N GLU A 20 17.68 0.16 3.74
CA GLU A 20 17.69 1.60 4.01
C GLU A 20 17.09 2.42 2.87
N ASN A 21 16.07 3.21 3.19
CA ASN A 21 15.36 4.11 2.28
C ASN A 21 14.74 3.42 1.04
N GLN A 22 14.54 2.11 1.10
CA GLN A 22 13.76 1.36 0.10
C GLN A 22 12.37 1.08 0.63
N LEU A 23 11.36 1.14 -0.24
CA LEU A 23 9.98 0.80 0.12
C LEU A 23 9.51 -0.37 -0.73
N ARG A 24 8.95 -1.38 -0.06
CA ARG A 24 8.25 -2.51 -0.69
C ARG A 24 6.80 -2.49 -0.24
N ILE A 25 5.88 -2.57 -1.19
CA ILE A 25 4.45 -2.68 -0.97
C ILE A 25 3.94 -3.92 -1.68
N VAL A 26 3.09 -4.71 -1.01
CA VAL A 26 2.38 -5.83 -1.63
C VAL A 26 0.88 -5.62 -1.52
N VAL A 27 0.22 -5.62 -2.67
CA VAL A 27 -1.24 -5.61 -2.74
C VAL A 27 -1.76 -6.92 -3.32
N ALA A 28 -2.93 -7.34 -2.87
CA ALA A 28 -3.64 -8.48 -3.42
C ALA A 28 -5.04 -8.09 -3.88
N GLU A 29 -5.48 -8.69 -4.98
CA GLU A 29 -6.83 -8.52 -5.50
C GLU A 29 -7.86 -9.16 -4.56
N GLY A 30 -8.89 -8.42 -4.22
CA GLY A 30 -10.08 -8.91 -3.54
C GLY A 30 -11.09 -9.43 -4.55
N LEU A 31 -11.47 -10.70 -4.41
CA LEU A 31 -12.48 -11.35 -5.24
C LEU A 31 -13.81 -11.38 -4.49
N LEU A 32 -14.92 -11.34 -5.23
CA LEU A 32 -16.25 -11.49 -4.64
C LEU A 32 -16.43 -12.93 -4.17
N GLY A 33 -16.74 -13.09 -2.89
CA GLY A 33 -17.15 -14.37 -2.32
C GLY A 33 -18.61 -14.70 -2.61
N GLU A 34 -19.07 -15.79 -1.98
CA GLU A 34 -20.46 -16.22 -2.05
C GLU A 34 -21.40 -15.21 -1.40
N PRO A 35 -22.65 -15.09 -1.90
CA PRO A 35 -23.65 -14.26 -1.25
C PRO A 35 -23.91 -14.69 0.20
N THR A 36 -24.13 -13.70 1.07
CA THR A 36 -24.33 -13.88 2.50
C THR A 36 -25.30 -12.83 3.01
N GLN A 37 -26.20 -13.25 3.91
CA GLN A 37 -27.08 -12.31 4.60
C GLN A 37 -26.28 -11.42 5.54
N ILE A 38 -26.46 -10.11 5.42
CA ILE A 38 -25.80 -9.12 6.26
C ILE A 38 -26.81 -8.66 7.31
N ALA A 39 -26.49 -8.91 8.58
CA ALA A 39 -27.24 -8.35 9.69
C ALA A 39 -26.28 -7.66 10.67
N ILE A 40 -26.59 -6.40 11.03
CA ILE A 40 -25.82 -5.61 12.00
C ILE A 40 -26.77 -5.22 13.12
N ASP A 41 -26.44 -5.57 14.36
CA ASP A 41 -27.26 -5.29 15.55
C ASP A 41 -28.74 -5.70 15.39
N GLY A 42 -28.98 -6.83 14.71
CA GLY A 42 -30.32 -7.37 14.46
C GLY A 42 -31.09 -6.69 13.31
N ILE A 43 -30.51 -5.69 12.66
CA ILE A 43 -31.07 -5.06 11.45
C ILE A 43 -30.61 -5.84 10.23
N ASP A 44 -31.56 -6.40 9.48
CA ASP A 44 -31.32 -7.07 8.21
C ASP A 44 -31.03 -6.04 7.11
N LEU A 45 -29.82 -6.08 6.55
CA LEU A 45 -29.37 -5.22 5.46
C LEU A 45 -29.48 -5.92 4.09
N GLY A 46 -30.03 -7.14 4.07
CA GLY A 46 -30.19 -7.97 2.88
C GLY A 46 -28.93 -8.76 2.54
N GLU A 47 -28.89 -9.25 1.30
CA GLU A 47 -27.79 -10.06 0.80
C GLU A 47 -26.64 -9.19 0.29
N GLY A 48 -25.42 -9.52 0.68
CA GLY A 48 -24.21 -8.94 0.11
C GLY A 48 -23.15 -10.00 -0.17
N ARG A 49 -22.09 -9.59 -0.86
CA ARG A 49 -20.94 -10.45 -1.14
C ARG A 49 -19.71 -9.90 -0.44
N PRO A 50 -18.99 -10.70 0.35
CA PRO A 50 -17.74 -10.26 0.93
C PRO A 50 -16.69 -10.12 -0.18
N ILE A 51 -15.76 -9.18 0.00
CA ILE A 51 -14.56 -9.09 -0.83
C ILE A 51 -13.45 -9.79 -0.06
N LEU A 52 -12.88 -10.85 -0.64
CA LEU A 52 -11.92 -11.72 0.03
C LEU A 52 -10.65 -11.86 -0.80
N VAL A 53 -9.50 -11.89 -0.12
CA VAL A 53 -8.25 -12.37 -0.73
C VAL A 53 -8.23 -13.88 -0.63
N THR A 54 -8.11 -14.56 -1.77
CA THR A 54 -8.08 -16.02 -1.87
C THR A 54 -6.83 -16.50 -2.59
N ASP A 55 -6.73 -17.81 -2.71
CA ASP A 55 -5.68 -18.50 -3.45
C ASP A 55 -5.68 -18.20 -4.96
N GLU A 56 -6.80 -17.68 -5.47
CA GLU A 56 -6.99 -17.26 -6.87
C GLU A 56 -6.64 -15.78 -7.08
N SER A 57 -6.52 -15.00 -6.00
CA SER A 57 -6.19 -13.60 -6.05
C SER A 57 -4.81 -13.38 -6.66
N ARG A 58 -4.72 -12.40 -7.56
CA ARG A 58 -3.43 -11.91 -8.05
C ARG A 58 -2.80 -11.02 -6.97
N SER A 59 -1.49 -11.15 -6.80
CA SER A 59 -0.69 -10.27 -5.95
C SER A 59 0.30 -9.46 -6.77
N PHE A 60 0.50 -8.21 -6.38
CA PHE A 60 1.38 -7.27 -7.04
C PHE A 60 2.34 -6.69 -6.01
N GLU A 61 3.63 -6.74 -6.34
CA GLU A 61 4.69 -6.14 -5.53
C GLU A 61 5.19 -4.87 -6.22
N LEU A 62 5.17 -3.77 -5.47
CA LEU A 62 5.65 -2.46 -5.88
C LEU A 62 6.91 -2.14 -5.08
N ARG A 63 7.92 -1.58 -5.75
CA ARG A 63 9.20 -1.23 -5.12
C ARG A 63 9.62 0.18 -5.50
N TRP A 64 10.12 0.90 -4.50
CA TRP A 64 10.86 2.14 -4.67
C TRP A 64 12.26 1.94 -4.09
N ASP A 65 13.28 2.06 -4.91
CA ASP A 65 14.68 1.89 -4.50
C ASP A 65 15.20 3.07 -3.65
N ASN A 66 14.51 4.20 -3.69
CA ASN A 66 14.84 5.39 -2.93
C ASN A 66 13.60 6.27 -2.76
N TYR A 67 12.93 6.15 -1.62
CA TYR A 67 11.86 7.08 -1.26
C TYR A 67 12.43 8.27 -0.49
N VAL A 68 11.81 9.44 -0.65
CA VAL A 68 12.04 10.62 0.19
C VAL A 68 11.12 10.56 1.41
N ALA A 69 9.84 10.25 1.19
CA ALA A 69 8.86 10.00 2.25
C ALA A 69 7.74 9.09 1.76
N TYR A 70 7.12 8.33 2.66
CA TYR A 70 5.85 7.67 2.40
C TYR A 70 4.90 7.81 3.60
N ALA A 71 3.60 7.69 3.33
CA ALA A 71 2.58 7.70 4.36
C ALA A 71 1.49 6.68 4.06
N VAL A 72 1.00 6.02 5.11
CA VAL A 72 -0.19 5.17 5.07
C VAL A 72 -1.31 5.88 5.80
N ARG A 73 -2.45 6.02 5.13
CA ARG A 73 -3.66 6.65 5.66
C ARG A 73 -4.79 5.64 5.64
N ASN A 74 -5.61 5.63 6.68
CA ASN A 74 -6.86 4.86 6.66
C ASN A 74 -7.79 5.48 5.61
N GLU A 75 -8.26 4.65 4.67
CA GLU A 75 -9.08 5.08 3.53
C GLU A 75 -10.34 5.81 3.98
N SER A 76 -10.96 5.41 5.08
CA SER A 76 -12.22 6.01 5.57
C SER A 76 -12.06 7.46 6.06
N PHE A 77 -10.82 7.93 6.22
CA PHE A 77 -10.51 9.33 6.55
C PHE A 77 -9.93 10.09 5.35
N TRP A 78 -10.08 9.53 4.15
CA TRP A 78 -9.67 10.21 2.93
C TRP A 78 -10.55 11.44 2.66
N LYS A 79 -9.93 12.46 2.06
CA LYS A 79 -10.57 13.68 1.63
C LYS A 79 -10.07 14.05 0.23
N ALA A 80 -11.01 14.38 -0.66
CA ALA A 80 -10.70 14.93 -1.97
C ALA A 80 -9.96 16.28 -1.86
N GLU A 81 -8.91 16.44 -2.66
CA GLU A 81 -8.30 17.75 -2.87
C GLU A 81 -9.08 18.55 -3.91
N GLY A 82 -9.05 19.89 -3.82
CA GLY A 82 -9.94 20.77 -4.59
C GLY A 82 -9.79 20.65 -6.13
N ASP A 83 -8.56 20.39 -6.59
CA ASP A 83 -8.24 20.26 -8.02
C ASP A 83 -8.06 18.79 -8.44
N GLU A 84 -8.57 17.85 -7.63
CA GLU A 84 -8.37 16.42 -7.85
C GLU A 84 -9.28 15.90 -8.97
N LEU A 85 -8.68 15.41 -10.07
CA LEU A 85 -9.43 14.67 -11.08
C LEU A 85 -10.01 13.38 -10.45
N PRO A 86 -11.17 12.90 -10.94
CA PRO A 86 -11.74 11.63 -10.47
C PRO A 86 -10.72 10.49 -10.58
N ARG A 87 -10.62 9.66 -9.52
CA ARG A 87 -9.70 8.52 -9.50
C ARG A 87 -10.08 7.50 -10.57
N GLY A 88 -9.22 7.36 -11.58
CA GLY A 88 -9.41 6.40 -12.68
C GLY A 88 -8.59 5.12 -12.55
N LYS A 89 -7.58 5.12 -11.66
CA LYS A 89 -6.65 4.01 -11.47
C LYS A 89 -6.36 3.82 -9.99
N MET A 90 -6.04 2.58 -9.60
CA MET A 90 -5.66 2.28 -8.22
C MET A 90 -4.28 2.84 -7.86
N LEU A 91 -3.33 2.82 -8.80
CA LEU A 91 -2.01 3.43 -8.67
C LEU A 91 -1.88 4.55 -9.69
N GLU A 92 -1.59 5.76 -9.23
CA GLU A 92 -1.50 6.92 -10.11
C GLU A 92 -0.42 7.90 -9.65
N ARG A 93 0.14 8.61 -10.62
CA ARG A 93 1.04 9.71 -10.36
C ARG A 93 0.24 10.96 -10.03
N ARG A 94 0.66 11.64 -8.98
CA ARG A 94 0.05 12.89 -8.53
C ARG A 94 1.07 14.03 -8.68
N SER A 95 0.54 15.21 -8.93
CA SER A 95 1.27 16.47 -8.90
C SER A 95 0.51 17.44 -8.00
N ASN A 96 1.24 18.27 -7.24
CA ASN A 96 0.63 19.29 -6.38
C ASN A 96 -0.42 18.74 -5.38
N SER A 97 -0.15 17.60 -4.75
CA SER A 97 -0.98 17.10 -3.64
C SER A 97 -0.55 17.74 -2.32
N ALA A 98 -1.42 17.67 -1.30
CA ALA A 98 -1.11 18.13 0.05
C ALA A 98 0.05 17.36 0.66
N PHE A 99 0.14 16.05 0.40
CA PHE A 99 1.25 15.24 0.86
C PHE A 99 2.56 15.65 0.18
N PHE A 100 2.55 15.87 -1.14
CA PHE A 100 3.74 16.33 -1.85
C PHE A 100 4.19 17.71 -1.34
N ARG A 101 3.27 18.67 -1.16
CA ARG A 101 3.59 19.98 -0.58
C ARG A 101 4.20 19.86 0.83
N TYR A 102 3.68 18.95 1.65
CA TYR A 102 4.24 18.67 2.97
C TYR A 102 5.68 18.15 2.89
N VAL A 103 5.96 17.17 2.03
CA VAL A 103 7.30 16.61 1.84
C VAL A 103 8.26 17.67 1.30
N SER A 104 7.86 18.46 0.29
CA SER A 104 8.67 19.56 -0.24
C SER A 104 8.96 20.64 0.81
N ALA A 105 8.04 20.91 1.74
CA ALA A 105 8.24 21.91 2.79
C ALA A 105 9.09 21.40 3.97
N THR A 106 9.26 20.08 4.12
CA THR A 106 9.93 19.47 5.28
C THR A 106 11.24 18.77 4.93
N THR A 107 11.62 18.78 3.66
CA THR A 107 12.87 18.23 3.16
C THR A 107 13.59 19.26 2.29
N PHE A 108 14.90 19.10 2.12
CA PHE A 108 15.65 19.86 1.12
C PHE A 108 15.64 19.18 -0.25
N ALA A 109 14.85 18.11 -0.41
CA ALA A 109 14.73 17.41 -1.68
C ALA A 109 13.87 18.23 -2.63
N ASP A 110 14.42 18.50 -3.81
CA ASP A 110 13.79 19.25 -4.88
C ASP A 110 14.16 18.64 -6.24
N ASP A 111 13.77 19.33 -7.31
CA ASP A 111 14.04 18.85 -8.66
C ASP A 111 15.52 18.92 -9.07
N GLU A 112 16.36 19.63 -8.30
CA GLU A 112 17.81 19.76 -8.52
C GLU A 112 18.60 18.70 -7.74
N TYR A 113 18.16 18.36 -6.53
CA TYR A 113 18.77 17.32 -5.68
C TYR A 113 17.73 16.60 -4.82
N PRO A 114 17.75 15.26 -4.73
CA PRO A 114 18.62 14.30 -5.41
C PRO A 114 18.23 14.03 -6.88
N GLY A 115 17.22 14.73 -7.38
CA GLY A 115 16.66 14.61 -8.73
C GLY A 115 15.15 14.84 -8.70
N THR A 116 14.52 14.96 -9.88
CA THR A 116 13.08 15.26 -10.01
C THR A 116 12.21 14.39 -9.11
N LEU A 117 11.39 15.01 -8.27
CA LEU A 117 10.53 14.27 -7.35
C LEU A 117 9.26 13.79 -8.04
N GLU A 118 8.81 12.60 -7.64
CA GLU A 118 7.54 12.04 -8.08
C GLU A 118 6.71 11.63 -6.89
N HIS A 119 5.43 11.97 -6.93
CA HIS A 119 4.44 11.47 -5.99
C HIS A 119 3.59 10.40 -6.65
N TRP A 120 3.59 9.21 -6.07
CA TRP A 120 2.70 8.11 -6.40
C TRP A 120 1.66 7.95 -5.30
N SER A 121 0.40 7.77 -5.69
CA SER A 121 -0.70 7.48 -4.78
C SER A 121 -1.31 6.13 -5.14
N LEU A 122 -1.40 5.25 -4.15
CA LEU A 122 -2.00 3.93 -4.22
C LEU A 122 -3.26 3.91 -3.36
N THR A 123 -4.39 3.63 -3.98
CA THR A 123 -5.68 3.44 -3.31
C THR A 123 -5.96 1.96 -3.18
N THR A 124 -6.27 1.51 -1.96
CA THR A 124 -6.77 0.17 -1.66
C THR A 124 -8.05 0.31 -0.85
N LEU A 125 -8.77 -0.79 -0.63
CA LEU A 125 -10.05 -0.78 0.08
C LEU A 125 -9.97 -0.20 1.48
N ASN A 126 -8.85 -0.40 2.19
CA ASN A 126 -8.70 0.00 3.60
C ASN A 126 -7.59 1.05 3.81
N HIS A 127 -6.67 1.19 2.86
CA HIS A 127 -5.51 2.05 2.97
C HIS A 127 -5.31 2.91 1.73
N CYS A 128 -4.96 4.17 1.94
CA CYS A 128 -4.34 5.03 0.93
C CYS A 128 -2.84 5.13 1.25
N VAL A 129 -1.98 4.80 0.29
CA VAL A 129 -0.53 4.91 0.44
C VAL A 129 0.00 5.96 -0.51
N ASP A 130 0.75 6.92 0.02
CA ASP A 130 1.42 7.93 -0.77
C ASP A 130 2.92 7.75 -0.66
N VAL A 131 3.61 7.83 -1.78
CA VAL A 131 5.06 7.68 -1.86
C VAL A 131 5.62 8.84 -2.67
N VAL A 132 6.48 9.64 -2.04
CA VAL A 132 7.33 10.61 -2.73
C VAL A 132 8.71 10.01 -2.90
N SER A 133 9.20 9.96 -4.13
CA SER A 133 10.45 9.30 -4.49
C SER A 133 11.19 10.07 -5.58
N VAL A 134 12.47 9.76 -5.75
CA VAL A 134 13.29 10.38 -6.79
C VAL A 134 13.05 9.66 -8.12
N TRP A 135 12.68 10.39 -9.16
CA TRP A 135 12.63 9.85 -10.51
C TRP A 135 14.02 9.40 -10.94
N LYS A 136 14.16 8.13 -11.30
CA LYS A 136 15.28 7.67 -12.11
C LYS A 136 14.75 7.42 -13.52
N ARG A 137 15.45 7.93 -14.55
CA ARG A 137 15.19 7.52 -15.93
C ARG A 137 15.36 5.99 -16.00
N GLY A 138 14.24 5.28 -16.16
CA GLY A 138 14.17 3.81 -16.11
C GLY A 138 13.53 3.20 -14.84
N GLY A 139 12.93 3.99 -13.95
CA GLY A 139 12.54 3.56 -12.61
C GLY A 139 11.08 3.81 -12.22
N LEU A 140 10.14 3.10 -12.83
CA LEU A 140 9.52 1.99 -12.11
C LEU A 140 10.26 0.77 -12.64
N VAL A 141 11.19 0.23 -11.87
CA VAL A 141 11.54 -1.16 -12.13
C VAL A 141 10.29 -1.90 -11.65
N PHE A 142 9.35 -2.17 -12.56
CA PHE A 142 8.67 -3.46 -12.53
C PHE A 142 9.83 -4.43 -12.53
N GLY A 143 10.29 -4.80 -11.33
CA GLY A 143 11.44 -5.64 -11.15
C GLY A 143 11.32 -6.76 -12.15
N GLN A 144 12.45 -7.23 -12.67
CA GLN A 144 12.56 -8.64 -12.99
C GLN A 144 12.33 -9.52 -11.73
N GLY A 145 11.37 -9.17 -10.87
CA GLY A 145 10.60 -10.10 -10.09
C GLY A 145 9.70 -10.80 -11.10
N HIS A 146 10.06 -12.04 -11.37
CA HIS A 146 9.09 -13.06 -11.70
C HIS A 146 7.75 -12.71 -11.03
N ILE A 147 6.68 -12.63 -11.83
CA ILE A 147 5.34 -12.72 -11.28
C ILE A 147 5.26 -14.13 -10.71
N HIS A 148 5.68 -14.29 -9.47
CA HIS A 148 5.30 -15.47 -8.74
C HIS A 148 3.83 -15.28 -8.44
N LYS A 149 2.98 -16.07 -9.11
CA LYS A 149 1.82 -16.60 -8.41
C LYS A 149 2.38 -17.20 -7.12
N SER A 150 2.20 -16.53 -6.00
CA SER A 150 2.36 -17.20 -4.73
C SER A 150 1.31 -18.30 -4.74
N LEU A 151 1.74 -19.55 -4.91
CA LEU A 151 0.88 -20.68 -4.65
C LEU A 151 0.29 -20.51 -3.25
N PRO A 152 -0.95 -20.93 -3.04
CA PRO A 152 -1.58 -20.76 -1.76
C PRO A 152 -0.91 -21.64 -0.74
N HIS A 153 -0.11 -21.02 0.12
CA HIS A 153 0.44 -21.69 1.28
C HIS A 153 -0.10 -21.00 2.51
N ARG A 154 -1.19 -21.61 3.01
CA ARG A 154 -1.59 -21.72 4.41
C ARG A 154 -0.56 -21.12 5.36
N ARG A 155 -0.82 -19.90 5.83
CA ARG A 155 -0.29 -19.41 7.11
C ARG A 155 -1.45 -19.04 8.01
N LEU A 156 -2.00 -20.07 8.66
CA LEU A 156 -2.33 -19.90 10.08
C LEU A 156 -1.02 -19.57 10.80
N PHE A 157 -1.01 -18.49 11.57
CA PHE A 157 -0.52 -18.39 12.96
C PHE A 157 -0.45 -16.88 13.28
N LEU A 158 -1.52 -16.35 13.87
CA LEU A 158 -1.73 -16.18 15.31
C LEU A 158 -1.00 -14.94 15.83
N CYS A 159 -1.80 -13.88 15.99
CA CYS A 159 -1.49 -12.72 16.81
C CYS A 159 -1.13 -13.18 18.22
N VAL A 160 0.11 -12.98 18.64
CA VAL A 160 0.51 -13.01 20.06
C VAL A 160 1.29 -11.74 20.33
N GLU A 161 0.55 -10.67 20.56
CA GLU A 161 1.03 -9.56 21.37
C GLU A 161 0.60 -9.86 22.80
N LEU A 162 1.54 -10.32 23.64
CA LEU A 162 1.58 -10.22 25.10
C LEU A 162 2.59 -11.23 25.66
N LEU A 163 3.69 -10.70 26.19
CA LEU A 163 4.58 -11.23 27.25
C LEU A 163 6.08 -11.11 26.88
N ARG A 164 6.69 -9.97 27.21
CA ARG A 164 7.85 -9.85 28.12
C ARG A 164 8.41 -8.42 28.10
N ARG A 165 7.76 -7.52 28.83
CA ARG A 165 8.49 -6.55 29.65
C ARG A 165 8.89 -7.25 30.95
N LYS A 166 10.16 -7.08 31.33
CA LYS A 166 10.86 -7.42 32.59
C LYS A 166 11.82 -8.61 32.54
N SER A 167 13.02 -8.33 33.05
CA SER A 167 14.25 -9.13 33.15
C SER A 167 14.94 -9.34 31.78
N PHE A 168 16.11 -8.76 31.50
CA PHE A 168 17.33 -8.96 32.28
C PHE A 168 18.35 -7.83 31.99
N GLN A 169 18.63 -7.00 33.00
CA GLN A 169 19.96 -6.41 33.16
C GLN A 169 20.93 -7.52 33.56
N ARG A 170 22.13 -7.52 32.94
CA ARG A 170 23.45 -8.08 33.34
C ARG A 170 24.12 -8.67 32.09
N GLN A 171 25.17 -8.00 31.58
CA GLN A 171 26.59 -8.42 31.72
C GLN A 171 26.96 -9.53 30.72
N TRP A 172 27.98 -9.50 29.82
CA TRP A 172 29.16 -8.69 29.48
C TRP A 172 29.46 -8.97 27.98
N GLY A 173 30.27 -8.19 27.23
CA GLY A 173 31.19 -7.12 27.63
C GLY A 173 31.73 -6.36 26.43
#